data_AF-A0A349MTI7-F1
#
_entry.id   AF-A0A349MTI7-F1
#
_cell.length_a   1.000
_cell.length_b   1.000
_cell.length_c   1.000
_cell.angle_alpha   90.00
_cell.angle_beta   90.00
_cell.angle_gamma   90.00
#
_symmetry.space_group_name_H-M   'P 1'
#
loop_
_entity.id
_entity.type
_entity.pdbx_description
1 polymer ?
#
loop_
_entity_poly.entity_id
_entity_poly.type
_entity_poly.pdbx_seq_one_letter_code
_entity_poly.pdbx_strand_id
1 'polypeptide(L)'
;MHSSQWKLQFNQHGAVTQLIQPTDPQQMNWVIDPDYLEQVGYSDADKLFGEFDVTINGHQYRSVNFKPQIEIQSEQTIITFRLAEVTIRLTYKICDDKVLWYITMNNETSQPLVINDFGVWCSLAYVMFRDKNVGRNMHQSAAVFPSISPSFTKLAAVRRDNSGHNLGLFQTGGVVQSVGTACEWTNLFFENVSPSLDGMLFHKLVLAGGYKDEQIPKNDWIYPHTNIELSDELEWSFVLTPFNDQANFAAVAAQLNHPIIDFPPMTTQGEKSVVTIAVPGDDSIKQILLRSQYHNQPVSVDITTALGNEELEIKPTKLGEHELLVRLQSGKEDRVVFNVMAPVRRLIQQRVQWLSEHSFEGPSGNDPYAFGPVSNQGESLGKLSLILMSNLLSPTENSKRQIREVEQSAVHYVRNKWFINGDFKRPMPLYGDFYRVMDFEYIGHVYYRLSKFSDDTLQLNSATEYLHWAAAVFNLRVNPSLHK
;
A
#
# COMPACT_ATOMS: atom_id res chain seq x y z
N MET A 1 12.72 12.50 26.57
CA MET A 1 12.75 13.95 26.26
C MET A 1 11.33 14.49 26.24
N HIS A 2 11.13 15.75 26.63
CA HIS A 2 9.81 16.35 26.73
C HIS A 2 9.84 17.84 26.38
N SER A 3 8.95 18.28 25.51
CA SER A 3 8.59 19.68 25.26
C SER A 3 7.09 19.88 25.49
N SER A 4 6.59 21.09 25.29
CA SER A 4 5.13 21.33 25.29
C SER A 4 4.40 20.61 24.15
N GLN A 5 5.09 20.27 23.05
CA GLN A 5 4.50 19.68 21.84
C GLN A 5 4.80 18.18 21.70
N TRP A 6 5.90 17.69 22.25
CA TRP A 6 6.36 16.31 22.03
C TRP A 6 6.88 15.65 23.30
N LYS A 7 6.50 14.39 23.49
CA LYS A 7 7.08 13.48 24.49
C LYS A 7 7.71 12.30 23.76
N LEU A 8 9.01 12.11 23.98
CA LEU A 8 9.78 10.99 23.47
C LEU A 8 10.33 10.13 24.61
N GLN A 9 10.15 8.81 24.52
CA GLN A 9 10.76 7.84 25.44
C GLN A 9 11.49 6.75 24.66
N PHE A 10 12.53 6.22 25.30
CA PHE A 10 13.41 5.20 24.72
C PHE A 10 13.50 4.01 25.67
N ASN A 11 13.61 2.80 25.13
CA ASN A 11 13.95 1.61 25.91
C ASN A 11 15.48 1.53 26.16
N GLN A 12 15.92 0.47 26.85
CA GLN A 12 17.35 0.24 27.14
C GLN A 12 18.19 -0.10 25.90
N HIS A 13 17.54 -0.44 24.79
CA HIS A 13 18.16 -0.66 23.47
C HIS A 13 18.15 0.61 22.60
N GLY A 14 17.64 1.73 23.12
CA GLY A 14 17.60 3.00 22.39
C GLY A 14 16.51 3.11 21.33
N ALA A 15 15.60 2.12 21.22
CA ALA A 15 14.43 2.22 20.37
C ALA A 15 13.41 3.21 20.97
N VAL A 16 12.73 3.98 20.12
CA VAL A 16 11.67 4.91 20.53
C VAL A 16 10.43 4.10 20.88
N THR A 17 10.02 4.13 22.14
CA THR A 17 8.83 3.42 22.65
C THR A 17 7.64 4.33 22.86
N GLN A 18 7.86 5.64 22.99
CA GLN A 18 6.79 6.63 22.97
C GLN A 18 7.18 7.80 22.07
N LEU A 19 6.27 8.16 21.17
CA LEU A 19 6.26 9.41 20.44
C LEU A 19 4.84 9.97 20.52
N ILE A 20 4.62 10.90 21.44
CA ILE A 20 3.28 11.38 21.80
C ILE A 20 3.26 12.90 21.70
N GLN A 21 2.14 13.47 21.22
CA GLN A 21 1.86 14.89 21.35
C GLN A 21 1.03 15.12 22.61
N PRO A 22 1.56 15.75 23.68
CA PRO A 22 0.80 15.94 24.93
C PRO A 22 -0.48 16.77 24.76
N THR A 23 -0.56 17.57 23.70
CA THR A 23 -1.72 18.39 23.32
C THR A 23 -2.82 17.60 22.62
N ASP A 24 -2.54 16.39 22.14
CA ASP A 24 -3.55 15.49 21.56
C ASP A 24 -4.45 14.93 22.66
N PRO A 25 -5.78 15.14 22.62
CA PRO A 25 -6.70 14.61 23.62
C PRO A 25 -6.64 13.08 23.76
N GLN A 26 -6.32 12.37 22.67
CA GLN A 26 -6.20 10.91 22.68
C GLN A 26 -4.81 10.42 23.12
N GLN A 27 -3.83 11.32 23.20
CA GLN A 27 -2.42 11.03 23.47
C GLN A 27 -1.93 9.78 22.70
N MET A 28 -2.26 9.71 21.41
CA MET A 28 -1.87 8.58 20.57
C MET A 28 -0.35 8.41 20.61
N ASN A 29 0.10 7.17 20.85
CA ASN A 29 1.49 6.82 20.62
C ASN A 29 1.69 6.58 19.12
N TRP A 30 2.50 7.41 18.48
CA TRP A 30 2.73 7.37 17.04
C TRP A 30 3.65 6.24 16.59
N VAL A 31 4.34 5.58 17.52
CA VAL A 31 5.19 4.41 17.27
C VAL A 31 4.57 3.14 17.86
N ILE A 32 4.99 1.99 17.37
CA ILE A 32 4.55 0.70 17.92
C ILE A 32 4.99 0.56 19.38
N ASP A 33 4.02 0.30 20.25
CA ASP A 33 4.22 0.10 21.67
C ASP A 33 4.71 -1.33 21.96
N PRO A 34 5.91 -1.52 22.54
CA PRO A 34 6.41 -2.86 22.89
C PRO A 34 5.53 -3.58 23.92
N ASP A 35 4.88 -2.85 24.84
CA ASP A 35 4.01 -3.47 25.85
C ASP A 35 2.78 -4.09 25.18
N TYR A 36 2.29 -3.47 24.10
CA TYR A 36 1.22 -4.02 23.30
C TYR A 36 1.67 -5.28 22.53
N LEU A 37 2.87 -5.28 21.94
CA LEU A 37 3.42 -6.47 21.27
C LEU A 37 3.45 -7.68 22.22
N GLU A 38 3.96 -7.49 23.44
CA GLU A 38 3.98 -8.52 24.47
C GLU A 38 2.55 -8.95 24.87
N GLN A 39 1.65 -7.99 25.07
CA GLN A 39 0.26 -8.25 25.44
C GLN A 39 -0.46 -9.17 24.43
N VAL A 40 -0.25 -8.98 23.13
CA VAL A 40 -0.94 -9.76 22.08
C VAL A 40 -0.12 -10.93 21.54
N GLY A 41 1.10 -11.12 22.03
CA GLY A 41 1.97 -12.26 21.72
C GLY A 41 2.76 -12.14 20.42
N TYR A 42 3.03 -10.93 19.93
CA TYR A 42 3.93 -10.69 18.80
C TYR A 42 5.39 -10.58 19.27
N SER A 43 6.30 -11.25 18.56
CA SER A 43 7.74 -11.31 18.91
C SER A 43 8.60 -10.23 18.22
N ASP A 44 7.95 -9.25 17.59
CA ASP A 44 8.56 -8.29 16.65
C ASP A 44 9.21 -7.07 17.30
N ALA A 45 9.71 -7.23 18.53
CA ALA A 45 10.44 -6.19 19.25
C ALA A 45 11.75 -5.77 18.52
N ASP A 46 12.23 -6.60 17.59
CA ASP A 46 13.37 -6.31 16.72
C ASP A 46 13.06 -5.31 15.60
N LYS A 47 11.80 -4.87 15.48
CA LYS A 47 11.30 -3.92 14.48
C LYS A 47 10.83 -2.61 15.09
N LEU A 48 11.15 -2.33 16.36
CA LEU A 48 10.79 -1.06 17.00
C LEU A 48 11.49 0.13 16.33
N PHE A 49 10.91 1.32 16.48
CA PHE A 49 11.43 2.52 15.83
C PHE A 49 12.87 2.80 16.27
N GLY A 50 13.82 2.83 15.32
CA GLY A 50 15.25 3.00 15.57
C GLY A 50 16.05 1.70 15.67
N GLU A 51 15.41 0.53 15.72
CA GLU A 51 16.11 -0.74 15.49
C GLU A 51 16.58 -0.82 14.03
N PHE A 52 17.63 -1.59 13.75
CA PHE A 52 18.18 -1.73 12.40
C PHE A 52 18.84 -3.08 12.17
N ASP A 53 19.00 -3.41 10.90
CA ASP A 53 19.92 -4.43 10.43
C ASP A 53 20.80 -3.87 9.32
N VAL A 54 22.05 -4.33 9.31
CA VAL A 54 23.09 -3.85 8.40
C VAL A 54 24.00 -5.01 8.02
N THR A 55 24.43 -5.06 6.76
CA THR A 55 25.42 -6.00 6.26
C THR A 55 26.63 -5.23 5.74
N ILE A 56 27.81 -5.48 6.31
CA ILE A 56 29.06 -4.76 6.02
C ILE A 56 30.09 -5.79 5.59
N ASN A 57 30.68 -5.61 4.40
CA ASN A 57 31.63 -6.56 3.81
C ASN A 57 31.09 -8.02 3.81
N GLY A 58 29.79 -8.19 3.62
CA GLY A 58 29.09 -9.49 3.67
C GLY A 58 28.76 -10.00 5.08
N HIS A 59 29.16 -9.31 6.15
CA HIS A 59 28.87 -9.68 7.53
C HIS A 59 27.62 -8.98 8.05
N GLN A 60 26.64 -9.77 8.51
CA GLN A 60 25.36 -9.26 8.99
C GLN A 60 25.39 -8.91 10.48
N TYR A 61 24.82 -7.75 10.81
CA TYR A 61 24.63 -7.24 12.15
C TYR A 61 23.16 -6.83 12.36
N ARG A 62 22.68 -6.95 13.60
CA ARG A 62 21.34 -6.51 14.02
C ARG A 62 21.47 -5.74 15.31
N SER A 63 20.83 -4.58 15.42
CA SER A 63 20.89 -3.69 16.58
C SER A 63 20.54 -4.39 17.90
N VAL A 64 19.54 -5.29 17.88
CA VAL A 64 19.10 -6.07 19.05
C VAL A 64 20.19 -6.94 19.68
N ASN A 65 21.25 -7.27 18.93
CA ASN A 65 22.38 -8.06 19.43
C ASN A 65 23.44 -7.20 20.14
N PHE A 66 23.24 -5.88 20.22
CA PHE A 66 24.17 -4.94 20.82
C PHE A 66 23.52 -4.18 21.96
N LYS A 67 24.35 -3.75 22.91
CA LYS A 67 23.95 -2.80 23.95
C LYS A 67 24.49 -1.42 23.59
N PRO A 68 23.64 -0.45 23.21
CA PRO A 68 24.11 0.87 22.83
C PRO A 68 24.52 1.71 24.04
N GLN A 69 25.31 2.75 23.76
CA GLN A 69 25.49 3.88 24.68
C GLN A 69 24.37 4.89 24.43
N ILE A 70 23.62 5.21 25.48
CA ILE A 70 22.50 6.17 25.44
C ILE A 70 22.90 7.42 26.20
N GLU A 71 23.00 8.54 25.49
CA GLU A 71 23.28 9.86 26.06
C GLU A 71 22.05 10.72 25.97
N ILE A 72 21.42 10.98 27.12
CA ILE A 72 20.26 11.86 27.23
C ILE A 72 20.76 13.24 27.66
N GLN A 73 20.60 14.22 26.78
CA GLN A 73 20.90 15.63 27.02
C GLN A 73 19.59 16.42 27.09
N SER A 74 19.64 17.71 27.43
CA SER A 74 18.44 18.54 27.59
C SER A 74 17.61 18.66 26.30
N GLU A 75 18.27 18.75 25.15
CA GLU A 75 17.64 19.02 23.85
C GLU A 75 17.77 17.87 22.84
N GLN A 76 18.58 16.86 23.16
CA GLN A 76 18.82 15.72 22.28
C GLN A 76 19.04 14.42 23.03
N THR A 77 18.73 13.31 22.39
CA THR A 77 19.16 11.97 22.81
C THR A 77 20.00 11.35 21.69
N ILE A 78 21.17 10.83 22.04
CA ILE A 78 22.09 10.18 21.11
C ILE A 78 22.21 8.71 21.51
N ILE A 79 21.90 7.82 20.58
CA ILE A 79 22.04 6.37 20.73
C ILE A 79 23.23 5.94 19.86
N THR A 80 24.27 5.38 20.47
CA THR A 80 25.49 4.97 19.76
C THR A 80 25.68 3.47 19.82
N PHE A 81 25.71 2.83 18.65
CA PHE A 81 26.05 1.42 18.46
C PHE A 81 27.47 1.33 17.91
N ARG A 82 28.36 0.65 18.65
CA ARG A 82 29.72 0.38 18.20
C ARG A 82 29.80 -1.06 17.70
N LEU A 83 29.96 -1.21 16.39
CA LEU A 83 30.22 -2.48 15.73
C LEU A 83 31.75 -2.65 15.58
N ALA A 84 32.19 -3.74 14.94
CA ALA A 84 33.63 -4.02 14.79
C ALA A 84 34.36 -2.98 13.93
N GLU A 85 33.75 -2.55 12.81
CA GLU A 85 34.38 -1.68 11.81
C GLU A 85 33.68 -0.32 11.68
N VAL A 86 32.50 -0.16 12.27
CA VAL A 86 31.71 1.06 12.15
C VAL A 86 31.08 1.48 13.47
N THR A 87 30.84 2.78 13.60
CA THR A 87 29.94 3.34 14.62
C THR A 87 28.68 3.86 13.95
N ILE A 88 27.52 3.38 14.39
CA ILE A 88 26.21 3.88 13.96
C ILE A 88 25.62 4.74 15.07
N ARG A 89 25.18 5.96 14.75
CA ARG A 89 24.53 6.87 15.71
C ARG A 89 23.13 7.25 15.25
N LEU A 90 22.18 7.18 16.17
CA LEU A 90 20.84 7.70 16.01
C LEU A 90 20.68 8.90 16.94
N THR A 91 20.45 10.08 16.38
CA THR A 91 20.29 11.31 17.16
C THR A 91 18.88 11.85 17.00
N TYR A 92 18.20 12.06 18.12
CA TYR A 92 16.85 12.61 18.18
C TYR A 92 16.88 13.97 18.86
N LYS A 93 16.34 15.00 18.21
CA LYS A 93 16.22 16.36 18.76
C LYS A 93 14.77 16.81 18.71
N ILE A 94 14.31 17.48 19.76
CA ILE A 94 13.03 18.18 19.71
C ILE A 94 13.32 19.65 19.45
N CYS A 95 12.83 20.18 18.32
CA CYS A 95 12.98 21.57 17.94
C CYS A 95 11.58 22.14 17.68
N ASP A 96 11.09 22.98 18.58
CA ASP A 96 9.73 23.54 18.54
C ASP A 96 8.64 22.46 18.41
N ASP A 97 7.96 22.43 17.27
CA ASP A 97 6.89 21.52 16.90
C ASP A 97 7.36 20.31 16.09
N LYS A 98 8.68 20.10 15.98
CA LYS A 98 9.31 19.05 15.17
C LYS A 98 10.19 18.13 15.99
N VAL A 99 10.29 16.89 15.52
CA VAL A 99 11.32 15.94 15.96
C VAL A 99 12.29 15.75 14.80
N LEU A 100 13.54 16.15 15.00
CA LEU A 100 14.62 15.91 14.05
C LEU A 100 15.26 14.56 14.38
N TRP A 101 15.46 13.74 13.36
CA TRP A 101 16.07 12.42 13.47
C TRP A 101 17.23 12.29 12.50
N TYR A 102 18.43 12.07 13.03
CA TYR A 102 19.65 11.89 12.26
C TYR A 102 20.18 10.46 12.44
N ILE A 103 20.68 9.89 11.36
CA ILE A 103 21.32 8.58 11.31
C ILE A 103 22.70 8.81 10.70
N THR A 104 23.76 8.51 11.44
CA THR A 104 25.12 8.54 10.91
C THR A 104 25.78 7.17 11.01
N MET A 105 26.62 6.86 10.03
CA MET A 105 27.46 5.67 10.01
C MET A 105 28.90 6.10 9.71
N ASN A 106 29.78 5.88 10.67
CA ASN A 106 31.19 6.23 10.59
C ASN A 106 32.05 4.99 10.39
N ASN A 107 32.99 5.07 9.45
CA ASN A 107 34.05 4.09 9.26
C ASN A 107 35.12 4.28 10.34
N GLU A 108 35.33 3.26 11.16
CA GLU A 108 36.36 3.28 12.21
C GLU A 108 37.67 2.64 11.72
N THR A 109 37.77 2.35 10.43
CA THR A 109 38.93 1.73 9.78
C THR A 109 39.61 2.72 8.81
N SER A 110 40.80 2.34 8.33
CA SER A 110 41.54 3.13 7.33
C SER A 110 41.20 2.76 5.88
N GLN A 111 40.36 1.75 5.66
CA GLN A 111 40.00 1.26 4.33
C GLN A 111 38.51 1.46 4.07
N PRO A 112 38.09 1.76 2.83
CA PRO A 112 36.68 1.82 2.50
C PRO A 112 35.98 0.49 2.78
N LEU A 113 34.76 0.56 3.32
CA LEU A 113 33.90 -0.58 3.60
C LEU A 113 32.77 -0.65 2.57
N VAL A 114 32.31 -1.86 2.27
CA VAL A 114 31.12 -2.07 1.43
C VAL A 114 29.92 -2.28 2.32
N ILE A 115 28.95 -1.38 2.26
CA ILE A 115 27.66 -1.53 2.91
C ILE A 115 26.73 -2.24 1.93
N ASN A 116 26.53 -3.53 2.15
CA ASN A 116 25.71 -4.39 1.29
C ASN A 116 24.22 -4.15 1.48
N ASP A 117 23.82 -3.92 2.73
CA ASP A 117 22.45 -3.59 3.12
C ASP A 117 22.49 -2.73 4.37
N PHE A 118 21.63 -1.75 4.46
CA PHE A 118 21.39 -1.03 5.70
C PHE A 118 19.95 -0.55 5.70
N GLY A 119 19.17 -1.00 6.68
CA GLY A 119 17.88 -0.37 6.88
C GLY A 119 17.46 -0.29 8.34
N VAL A 120 16.70 0.77 8.59
CA VAL A 120 16.35 1.26 9.90
C VAL A 120 14.83 1.31 10.02
N TRP A 121 14.30 0.69 11.07
CA TRP A 121 12.87 0.63 11.31
C TRP A 121 12.33 2.00 11.69
N CYS A 122 11.31 2.45 10.97
CA CYS A 122 10.54 3.67 11.23
C CYS A 122 9.10 3.30 11.59
N SER A 123 8.95 2.32 12.50
CA SER A 123 7.68 1.65 12.82
C SER A 123 6.67 2.56 13.51
N LEU A 124 5.93 3.31 12.68
CA LEU A 124 4.75 4.07 13.07
C LEU A 124 3.58 3.13 13.39
N ALA A 125 2.65 3.57 14.23
CA ALA A 125 1.58 2.76 14.83
C ALA A 125 0.46 2.31 13.84
N TYR A 126 0.82 1.52 12.84
CA TYR A 126 -0.11 0.80 11.98
C TYR A 126 -0.52 -0.52 12.66
N VAL A 127 -1.46 -0.42 13.59
CA VAL A 127 -1.91 -1.50 14.45
C VAL A 127 -3.38 -1.80 14.18
N MET A 128 -3.65 -3.01 13.71
CA MET A 128 -4.98 -3.60 13.75
C MET A 128 -5.09 -4.26 15.12
N PHE A 129 -5.74 -3.60 16.07
CA PHE A 129 -5.82 -4.11 17.44
C PHE A 129 -6.65 -5.41 17.50
N ARG A 130 -6.16 -6.38 18.27
CA ARG A 130 -6.80 -7.70 18.48
C ARG A 130 -8.09 -7.63 19.28
N ASP A 131 -8.30 -6.53 20.00
CA ASP A 131 -9.44 -6.36 20.88
C ASP A 131 -10.69 -5.86 20.13
N LYS A 132 -11.87 -6.09 20.72
CA LYS A 132 -13.16 -5.67 20.15
C LYS A 132 -13.42 -4.16 20.26
N ASN A 133 -12.48 -3.38 20.82
CA ASN A 133 -12.65 -1.95 20.98
C ASN A 133 -12.28 -1.23 19.69
N VAL A 134 -13.26 -1.14 18.78
CA VAL A 134 -13.12 -0.40 17.51
C VAL A 134 -12.65 1.04 17.74
N GLY A 135 -13.05 1.67 18.87
CA GLY A 135 -12.59 3.01 19.25
C GLY A 135 -11.08 3.08 19.46
N ARG A 136 -10.46 2.05 20.03
CA ARG A 136 -8.99 1.98 20.18
C ARG A 136 -8.30 1.96 18.82
N ASN A 137 -8.80 1.15 17.88
CA ASN A 137 -8.28 1.09 16.51
C ASN A 137 -8.42 2.46 15.81
N MET A 138 -9.57 3.10 15.97
CA MET A 138 -9.85 4.43 15.42
C MET A 138 -8.94 5.53 16.00
N HIS A 139 -8.71 5.56 17.31
CA HIS A 139 -8.02 6.65 18.00
C HIS A 139 -6.51 6.43 18.21
N GLN A 140 -6.04 5.19 18.23
CA GLN A 140 -4.66 4.83 18.61
C GLN A 140 -3.90 4.08 17.48
N SER A 141 -4.40 4.14 16.24
CA SER A 141 -3.68 3.64 15.07
C SER A 141 -3.74 4.61 13.90
N ALA A 142 -2.70 4.56 13.07
CA ALA A 142 -2.63 5.24 11.79
C ALA A 142 -2.55 4.27 10.61
N ALA A 143 -3.04 4.69 9.45
CA ALA A 143 -2.65 4.16 8.16
C ALA A 143 -1.42 4.92 7.66
N VAL A 144 -0.41 4.22 7.16
CA VAL A 144 0.87 4.81 6.75
C VAL A 144 1.02 4.69 5.23
N PHE A 145 1.33 5.81 4.58
CA PHE A 145 1.44 5.92 3.12
C PHE A 145 2.84 6.42 2.74
N PRO A 146 3.75 5.53 2.31
CA PRO A 146 5.07 5.91 1.85
C PRO A 146 5.03 6.49 0.43
N SER A 147 5.81 7.55 0.20
CA SER A 147 6.22 8.08 -1.09
C SER A 147 7.73 7.94 -1.17
N ILE A 148 8.20 7.05 -2.04
CA ILE A 148 9.61 6.65 -2.10
C ILE A 148 10.34 7.50 -3.12
N SER A 149 11.44 8.12 -2.69
CA SER A 149 12.24 9.02 -3.51
C SER A 149 13.68 9.12 -2.98
N PRO A 150 14.71 9.25 -3.86
CA PRO A 150 16.09 9.24 -3.42
C PRO A 150 16.41 10.31 -2.38
N SER A 151 16.04 11.56 -2.64
CA SER A 151 16.36 12.69 -1.76
C SER A 151 15.16 13.21 -0.96
N PHE A 152 13.95 12.72 -1.26
CA PHE A 152 12.70 13.32 -0.78
C PHE A 152 11.67 12.28 -0.31
N THR A 153 12.13 11.10 0.14
CA THR A 153 11.24 10.08 0.72
C THR A 153 10.42 10.69 1.86
N LYS A 154 9.13 10.39 1.87
CA LYS A 154 8.20 10.88 2.90
C LYS A 154 7.12 9.86 3.20
N LEU A 155 6.72 9.74 4.46
CA LEU A 155 5.65 8.86 4.93
C LEU A 155 4.57 9.72 5.57
N ALA A 156 3.32 9.52 5.17
CA ALA A 156 2.15 10.12 5.81
C ALA A 156 1.49 9.08 6.72
N ALA A 157 1.55 9.26 8.04
CA ALA A 157 0.77 8.47 9.00
C ALA A 157 -0.52 9.21 9.35
N VAL A 158 -1.62 8.75 8.76
CA VAL A 158 -2.96 9.31 8.92
C VAL A 158 -3.72 8.52 9.98
N ARG A 159 -4.15 9.18 11.06
CA ARG A 159 -4.96 8.54 12.10
C ARG A 159 -6.25 7.98 11.51
N ARG A 160 -6.68 6.79 11.94
CA ARG A 160 -7.80 6.06 11.31
C ARG A 160 -9.15 6.74 11.42
N ASP A 161 -9.39 7.48 12.49
CA ASP A 161 -10.60 8.31 12.66
C ASP A 161 -10.49 9.70 12.04
N ASN A 162 -9.32 10.05 11.50
CA ASN A 162 -8.98 11.37 10.99
C ASN A 162 -9.28 12.52 11.97
N SER A 163 -9.20 12.26 13.29
CA SER A 163 -9.36 13.26 14.34
C SER A 163 -8.01 13.81 14.80
N GLY A 164 -7.95 15.12 15.09
CA GLY A 164 -6.70 15.77 15.49
C GLY A 164 -5.69 15.87 14.35
N HIS A 165 -4.41 15.90 14.71
CA HIS A 165 -3.31 15.95 13.74
C HIS A 165 -2.88 14.54 13.30
N ASN A 166 -2.39 14.47 12.07
CA ASN A 166 -1.65 13.36 11.49
C ASN A 166 -0.14 13.58 11.66
N LEU A 167 0.69 12.56 11.40
CA LEU A 167 2.14 12.65 11.53
C LEU A 167 2.85 12.36 10.21
N GLY A 168 3.65 13.31 9.72
CA GLY A 168 4.52 13.11 8.57
C GLY A 168 5.95 12.82 9.00
N LEU A 169 6.62 11.91 8.30
CA LEU A 169 8.08 11.70 8.35
C LEU A 169 8.65 12.14 7.00
N PHE A 170 9.55 13.11 6.98
CA PHE A 170 10.11 13.70 5.77
C PHE A 170 11.63 13.59 5.75
N GLN A 171 12.21 13.06 4.68
CA GLN A 171 13.65 13.05 4.48
C GLN A 171 14.17 14.46 4.16
N THR A 172 15.16 14.93 4.90
CA THR A 172 15.80 16.23 4.67
C THR A 172 17.24 16.12 4.18
N GLY A 173 17.86 14.93 4.27
CA GLY A 173 19.22 14.68 3.83
C GLY A 173 19.53 13.19 3.64
N GLY A 174 20.66 12.91 2.98
CA GLY A 174 21.06 11.55 2.59
C GLY A 174 20.30 11.04 1.36
N VAL A 175 20.46 9.75 1.06
CA VAL A 175 19.75 9.04 -0.02
C VAL A 175 19.03 7.81 0.53
N VAL A 176 17.73 7.70 0.27
CA VAL A 176 16.92 6.51 0.60
C VAL A 176 16.71 5.68 -0.67
N GLN A 177 17.02 4.39 -0.61
CA GLN A 177 16.88 3.46 -1.74
C GLN A 177 15.43 3.00 -1.91
N SER A 178 14.78 2.64 -0.81
CA SER A 178 13.38 2.21 -0.78
C SER A 178 12.77 2.28 0.62
N VAL A 179 11.48 1.96 0.74
CA VAL A 179 10.78 1.75 2.00
C VAL A 179 10.18 0.36 2.00
N GLY A 180 10.68 -0.53 2.85
CA GLY A 180 10.16 -1.87 3.05
C GLY A 180 8.97 -1.89 4.01
N THR A 181 8.09 -2.87 3.86
CA THR A 181 6.99 -3.14 4.80
C THR A 181 7.00 -4.60 5.20
N ALA A 182 7.05 -4.88 6.50
CA ALA A 182 6.80 -6.20 7.07
C ALA A 182 5.39 -6.22 7.68
N CYS A 183 4.66 -7.30 7.44
CA CYS A 183 3.29 -7.47 7.92
C CYS A 183 3.22 -8.73 8.78
N GLU A 184 2.85 -8.55 10.04
CA GLU A 184 2.57 -9.65 10.97
C GLU A 184 1.07 -9.69 11.21
N TRP A 185 0.41 -10.79 10.87
CA TRP A 185 -1.04 -10.85 10.92
C TRP A 185 -1.56 -12.27 11.16
N THR A 186 -2.74 -12.35 11.75
CA THR A 186 -3.51 -13.58 11.95
C THR A 186 -4.83 -13.47 11.18
N ASN A 187 -5.20 -14.53 10.46
CA ASN A 187 -6.49 -14.62 9.80
C ASN A 187 -7.55 -15.09 10.79
N LEU A 188 -8.47 -14.19 11.14
CA LEU A 188 -9.61 -14.48 12.02
C LEU A 188 -10.92 -14.66 11.23
N PHE A 189 -10.86 -14.94 9.92
CA PHE A 189 -12.04 -15.08 9.05
C PHE A 189 -13.08 -16.07 9.57
N PHE A 190 -12.67 -17.13 10.25
CA PHE A 190 -13.58 -18.15 10.80
C PHE A 190 -13.96 -17.92 12.26
N GLU A 191 -13.37 -16.92 12.93
CA GLU A 191 -13.51 -16.70 14.38
C GLU A 191 -14.28 -15.41 14.72
N ASN A 192 -14.28 -14.41 13.81
CA ASN A 192 -14.82 -13.08 14.09
C ASN A 192 -15.68 -12.49 12.96
N VAL A 193 -16.51 -11.52 13.35
CA VAL A 193 -17.15 -10.58 12.42
C VAL A 193 -16.09 -9.57 11.95
N SER A 194 -16.09 -9.24 10.65
CA SER A 194 -15.19 -8.30 9.94
C SER A 194 -14.67 -7.10 10.76
N PRO A 195 -13.39 -6.68 10.61
CA PRO A 195 -12.39 -7.22 9.68
C PRO A 195 -11.79 -8.54 10.16
N SER A 196 -11.55 -9.44 9.22
CA SER A 196 -11.00 -10.79 9.47
C SER A 196 -9.47 -10.80 9.62
N LEU A 197 -8.81 -9.64 9.59
CA LEU A 197 -7.37 -9.51 9.71
C LEU A 197 -7.05 -8.73 10.98
N ASP A 198 -6.22 -9.36 11.81
CA ASP A 198 -5.64 -8.80 13.03
C ASP A 198 -4.12 -8.81 12.88
N GLY A 199 -3.43 -7.73 13.24
CA GLY A 199 -2.01 -7.62 12.94
C GLY A 199 -1.41 -6.21 12.90
N MET A 200 -0.16 -6.12 12.45
CA MET A 200 0.65 -4.92 12.51
C MET A 200 1.52 -4.79 11.27
N LEU A 201 1.70 -3.55 10.80
CA LEU A 201 2.62 -3.24 9.71
C LEU A 201 3.81 -2.45 10.25
N PHE A 202 5.00 -2.93 9.95
CA PHE A 202 6.28 -2.31 10.30
C PHE A 202 6.92 -1.76 9.04
N HIS A 203 7.38 -0.50 9.08
CA HIS A 203 8.01 0.15 7.94
C HIS A 203 9.51 0.28 8.18
N LYS A 204 10.32 0.03 7.15
CA LYS A 204 11.77 0.07 7.21
C LYS A 204 12.31 1.01 6.13
N LEU A 205 13.07 2.02 6.52
CA LEU A 205 13.84 2.84 5.59
C LEU A 205 15.03 2.00 5.11
N VAL A 206 15.16 1.80 3.80
CA VAL A 206 16.30 1.12 3.20
C VAL A 206 17.28 2.19 2.72
N LEU A 207 18.40 2.31 3.42
CA LEU A 207 19.39 3.38 3.26
C LEU A 207 20.55 2.96 2.36
N ALA A 208 20.88 1.67 2.34
CA ALA A 208 21.84 1.05 1.43
C ALA A 208 21.33 -0.34 1.03
N GLY A 209 21.74 -0.84 -0.13
CA GLY A 209 21.30 -2.16 -0.59
C GLY A 209 19.84 -2.19 -1.00
N GLY A 210 19.15 -3.28 -0.64
CA GLY A 210 17.81 -3.57 -1.12
C GLY A 210 17.30 -4.90 -0.58
N TYR A 211 16.76 -5.72 -1.47
CA TYR A 211 16.32 -7.06 -1.10
C TYR A 211 17.52 -7.97 -0.83
N LYS A 212 17.39 -8.88 0.13
CA LYS A 212 18.31 -10.01 0.26
C LYS A 212 18.31 -10.81 -1.05
N ASP A 213 19.41 -11.46 -1.40
CA ASP A 213 19.57 -12.18 -2.68
C ASP A 213 18.39 -13.11 -3.03
N GLU A 214 17.83 -13.81 -2.03
CA GLU A 214 16.71 -14.74 -2.20
C GLU A 214 15.34 -14.05 -2.38
N GLN A 215 15.27 -12.75 -2.09
CA GLN A 215 14.05 -11.95 -2.03
C GLN A 215 13.97 -10.88 -3.14
N ILE A 216 14.98 -10.81 -4.02
CA ILE A 216 15.01 -9.85 -5.13
C ILE A 216 13.77 -10.07 -6.03
N PRO A 217 12.88 -9.07 -6.17
CA PRO A 217 11.77 -9.15 -7.09
C PRO A 217 12.29 -9.31 -8.51
N LYS A 218 11.65 -10.19 -9.27
CA LYS A 218 12.06 -10.47 -10.66
C LYS A 218 11.98 -9.25 -11.58
N ASN A 219 11.13 -8.28 -11.25
CA ASN A 219 10.75 -7.18 -12.13
C ASN A 219 10.81 -5.79 -11.46
N ASP A 220 11.43 -5.64 -10.28
CA ASP A 220 11.64 -4.30 -9.71
C ASP A 220 12.83 -3.64 -10.44
N TRP A 221 12.52 -2.65 -11.28
CA TRP A 221 13.50 -1.91 -12.09
C TRP A 221 13.61 -0.44 -11.67
N ILE A 222 12.75 0.01 -10.75
CA ILE A 222 12.63 1.42 -10.35
C ILE A 222 13.52 1.68 -9.15
N TYR A 223 13.35 0.90 -8.07
CA TYR A 223 14.06 1.15 -6.83
C TYR A 223 15.46 0.51 -6.86
N PRO A 224 16.53 1.24 -6.48
CA PRO A 224 17.87 0.69 -6.59
C PRO A 224 18.12 -0.36 -5.49
N HIS A 225 19.00 -1.32 -5.80
CA HIS A 225 19.45 -2.37 -4.88
C HIS A 225 20.98 -2.41 -4.84
N THR A 226 21.59 -1.24 -4.72
CA THR A 226 23.04 -1.09 -4.86
C THR A 226 23.73 -0.96 -3.51
N ASN A 227 24.83 -1.69 -3.36
CA ASN A 227 25.75 -1.48 -2.26
C ASN A 227 26.28 -0.03 -2.27
N ILE A 228 26.62 0.49 -1.09
CA ILE A 228 27.23 1.80 -0.93
C ILE A 228 28.65 1.60 -0.40
N GLU A 229 29.61 2.33 -0.96
CA GLU A 229 30.95 2.42 -0.39
C GLU A 229 30.95 3.45 0.74
N LEU A 230 31.40 3.05 1.93
CA LEU A 230 31.60 3.92 3.08
C LEU A 230 33.10 4.18 3.23
N SER A 231 33.54 5.39 2.87
CA SER A 231 34.95 5.80 3.06
C SER A 231 35.18 6.39 4.45
N ASP A 232 34.38 7.38 4.86
CA ASP A 232 34.52 8.10 6.14
C ASP A 232 33.19 8.13 6.89
N GLU A 233 32.23 8.94 6.44
CA GLU A 233 30.91 9.07 7.05
C GLU A 233 29.79 9.02 6.00
N LEU A 234 28.66 8.41 6.36
CA LEU A 234 27.38 8.56 5.68
C LEU A 234 26.36 9.14 6.66
N GLU A 235 25.52 10.06 6.18
CA GLU A 235 24.47 10.71 6.97
C GLU A 235 23.12 10.67 6.25
N TRP A 236 22.07 10.42 7.04
CA TRP A 236 20.68 10.63 6.67
C TRP A 236 20.00 11.48 7.73
N SER A 237 19.09 12.34 7.29
CA SER A 237 18.30 13.17 8.20
C SER A 237 16.84 13.18 7.83
N PHE A 238 15.99 13.19 8.85
CA PHE A 238 14.55 13.18 8.74
C PHE A 238 13.91 14.14 9.75
N VAL A 239 12.69 14.57 9.44
CA VAL A 239 11.85 15.40 10.30
C VAL A 239 10.51 14.73 10.48
N LEU A 240 10.10 14.53 11.74
CA LEU A 240 8.73 14.19 12.08
C LEU A 240 7.99 15.46 12.48
N THR A 241 6.86 15.72 11.83
CA THR A 241 6.08 16.94 12.05
C THR A 241 4.58 16.68 11.81
N PRO A 242 3.69 17.38 12.53
CA PRO A 242 2.26 17.21 12.34
C PRO A 242 1.78 17.73 10.98
N PHE A 243 0.69 17.14 10.47
CA PHE A 243 -0.09 17.70 9.35
C PHE A 243 -1.58 17.39 9.54
N ASN A 244 -2.48 18.05 8.80
CA ASN A 244 -3.93 17.91 8.99
C ASN A 244 -4.61 17.10 7.89
N ASP A 245 -4.26 17.38 6.65
CA ASP A 245 -4.89 16.78 5.47
C ASP A 245 -3.86 16.69 4.32
N GLN A 246 -4.29 16.18 3.16
CA GLN A 246 -3.41 16.00 2.01
C GLN A 246 -2.79 17.31 1.49
N ALA A 247 -3.56 18.41 1.47
CA ALA A 247 -3.05 19.69 0.99
C ALA A 247 -2.04 20.28 1.97
N ASN A 248 -2.32 20.17 3.28
CA ASN A 248 -1.38 20.57 4.32
C ASN A 248 -0.12 19.68 4.34
N PHE A 249 -0.23 18.38 4.07
CA PHE A 249 0.94 17.50 3.91
C PHE A 249 1.87 17.98 2.78
N ALA A 250 1.30 18.35 1.63
CA ALA A 250 2.06 18.94 0.52
C ALA A 250 2.69 20.29 0.92
N ALA A 251 1.95 21.15 1.62
CA ALA A 251 2.48 22.43 2.10
C ALA A 251 3.64 22.26 3.10
N VAL A 252 3.53 21.31 4.04
CA VAL A 252 4.59 20.96 4.99
C VAL A 252 5.81 20.41 4.24
N ALA A 253 5.61 19.53 3.26
CA ALA A 253 6.69 19.03 2.41
C ALA A 253 7.41 20.18 1.69
N ALA A 254 6.67 21.15 1.15
CA ALA A 254 7.23 22.31 0.48
C ALA A 254 8.03 23.21 1.42
N GLN A 255 7.57 23.41 2.67
CA GLN A 255 8.32 24.13 3.70
C GLN A 255 9.63 23.44 4.09
N LEU A 256 9.72 22.12 3.87
CA LEU A 256 10.92 21.31 4.04
C LEU A 256 11.74 21.19 2.73
N ASN A 257 11.42 22.00 1.71
CA ASN A 257 12.05 22.03 0.39
C ASN A 257 11.89 20.75 -0.44
N HIS A 258 10.84 19.96 -0.22
CA HIS A 258 10.50 18.86 -1.12
C HIS A 258 9.81 19.41 -2.38
N PRO A 259 10.18 18.96 -3.59
CA PRO A 259 9.40 19.22 -4.78
C PRO A 259 7.96 18.73 -4.64
N ILE A 260 7.04 19.47 -5.27
CA ILE A 260 5.64 19.12 -5.39
C ILE A 260 5.39 18.72 -6.84
N ILE A 261 5.13 17.43 -7.03
CA ILE A 261 4.87 16.83 -8.34
C ILE A 261 3.43 16.33 -8.34
N ASP A 262 2.55 17.00 -9.08
CA ASP A 262 1.19 16.52 -9.33
C ASP A 262 1.15 15.82 -10.68
N PHE A 263 0.57 14.62 -10.70
CA PHE A 263 0.59 13.75 -11.86
C PHE A 263 -0.66 12.87 -11.87
N PRO A 264 -1.18 12.50 -13.05
CA PRO A 264 -2.26 11.56 -13.13
C PRO A 264 -1.77 10.18 -12.64
N PRO A 265 -2.48 9.51 -11.72
CA PRO A 265 -2.07 8.19 -11.22
C PRO A 265 -2.07 7.13 -12.32
N MET A 266 -2.78 7.38 -13.42
CA MET A 266 -2.95 6.47 -14.53
C MET A 266 -3.09 7.25 -15.84
N THR A 267 -2.31 6.88 -16.84
CA THR A 267 -2.25 7.54 -18.15
C THR A 267 -2.67 6.56 -19.24
N THR A 268 -3.52 7.00 -20.17
CA THR A 268 -3.88 6.17 -21.32
C THR A 268 -2.77 6.19 -22.37
N GLN A 269 -2.42 5.02 -22.90
CA GLN A 269 -1.45 4.87 -23.97
C GLN A 269 -1.76 5.80 -25.16
N GLY A 270 -0.79 6.64 -25.52
CA GLY A 270 -0.88 7.54 -26.66
C GLY A 270 -1.76 8.77 -26.44
N GLU A 271 -2.33 8.97 -25.25
CA GLU A 271 -3.01 10.20 -24.87
C GLU A 271 -2.02 11.17 -24.20
N LYS A 272 -2.35 12.46 -24.27
CA LYS A 272 -1.59 13.50 -23.60
C LYS A 272 -1.92 13.49 -22.11
N SER A 273 -0.94 13.76 -21.28
CA SER A 273 -1.08 13.96 -19.85
C SER A 273 -0.20 15.11 -19.41
N VAL A 274 -0.65 15.84 -18.40
CA VAL A 274 0.06 16.98 -17.85
C VAL A 274 0.55 16.62 -16.46
N VAL A 275 1.81 16.91 -16.19
CA VAL A 275 2.43 16.81 -14.86
C VAL A 275 2.83 18.23 -14.46
N THR A 276 2.52 18.65 -13.23
CA THR A 276 3.02 19.94 -12.72
C THR A 276 4.17 19.69 -11.75
N ILE A 277 5.26 20.43 -11.90
CA ILE A 277 6.45 20.30 -11.06
C ILE A 277 6.80 21.67 -10.49
N ALA A 278 6.57 21.83 -9.19
CA ALA A 278 7.01 23.01 -8.44
C ALA A 278 8.19 22.62 -7.54
N VAL A 279 9.28 23.38 -7.61
CA VAL A 279 10.48 23.19 -6.77
C VAL A 279 10.55 24.36 -5.78
N PRO A 280 10.31 24.12 -4.47
CA PRO A 280 10.42 25.16 -3.46
C PRO A 280 11.88 25.54 -3.18
N GLY A 281 12.06 26.75 -2.63
CA GLY A 281 13.37 27.28 -2.26
C GLY A 281 14.16 27.84 -3.45
N ASP A 282 15.49 27.87 -3.32
CA ASP A 282 16.40 28.45 -4.32
C ASP A 282 16.96 27.39 -5.30
N ASP A 283 16.52 26.14 -5.22
CA ASP A 283 16.94 25.09 -6.15
C ASP A 283 16.12 25.14 -7.46
N SER A 284 16.60 24.47 -8.49
CA SER A 284 15.93 24.45 -9.79
C SER A 284 16.14 23.13 -10.51
N ILE A 285 15.27 22.85 -11.48
CA ILE A 285 15.32 21.62 -12.27
C ILE A 285 16.56 21.67 -13.18
N LYS A 286 17.38 20.63 -13.09
CA LYS A 286 18.52 20.38 -13.98
C LYS A 286 18.15 19.45 -15.12
N GLN A 287 17.40 18.38 -14.82
CA GLN A 287 17.04 17.35 -15.79
C GLN A 287 15.76 16.63 -15.39
N ILE A 288 14.94 16.27 -16.38
CA ILE A 288 13.78 15.39 -16.22
C ILE A 288 13.94 14.20 -17.15
N LEU A 289 13.93 12.99 -16.58
CA LEU A 289 14.00 11.74 -17.32
C LEU A 289 12.66 11.00 -17.21
N LEU A 290 12.07 10.66 -18.34
CA LEU A 290 10.97 9.69 -18.41
C LEU A 290 11.54 8.31 -18.73
N ARG A 291 11.38 7.39 -17.79
CA ARG A 291 11.91 6.03 -17.84
C ARG A 291 10.79 5.01 -17.86
N SER A 292 11.04 3.89 -18.54
CA SER A 292 10.14 2.74 -18.60
C SER A 292 10.94 1.47 -18.87
N GLN A 293 10.37 0.31 -18.57
CA GLN A 293 10.94 -0.98 -18.95
C GLN A 293 10.15 -1.59 -20.11
N TYR A 294 10.84 -1.91 -21.21
CA TYR A 294 10.23 -2.55 -22.37
C TYR A 294 11.02 -3.79 -22.78
N HIS A 295 10.38 -4.97 -22.76
CA HIS A 295 11.03 -6.25 -23.03
C HIS A 295 12.32 -6.46 -22.19
N ASN A 296 12.25 -6.12 -20.90
CA ASN A 296 13.37 -6.14 -19.95
C ASN A 296 14.56 -5.22 -20.31
N GLN A 297 14.35 -4.26 -21.21
CA GLN A 297 15.33 -3.23 -21.55
C GLN A 297 14.87 -1.88 -20.98
N PRO A 298 15.71 -1.18 -20.20
CA PRO A 298 15.38 0.16 -19.74
C PRO A 298 15.40 1.14 -20.92
N VAL A 299 14.34 1.94 -21.03
CA VAL A 299 14.26 3.07 -21.95
C VAL A 299 14.24 4.33 -21.10
N SER A 300 15.14 5.27 -21.38
CA SER A 300 15.23 6.56 -20.68
C SER A 300 15.26 7.68 -21.72
N VAL A 301 14.34 8.63 -21.60
CA VAL A 301 14.26 9.80 -22.49
C VAL A 301 14.36 11.06 -21.66
N ASP A 302 15.28 11.95 -22.05
CA ASP A 302 15.35 13.29 -21.48
C ASP A 302 14.24 14.16 -22.08
N ILE A 303 13.35 14.65 -21.23
CA ILE A 303 12.19 15.46 -21.61
C ILE A 303 12.23 16.84 -20.95
N THR A 304 13.40 17.27 -20.47
CA THR A 304 13.57 18.57 -19.78
C THR A 304 13.07 19.74 -20.62
N THR A 305 13.27 19.70 -21.93
CA THR A 305 12.84 20.76 -22.86
C THR A 305 11.32 20.84 -23.09
N ALA A 306 10.57 19.83 -22.65
CA ALA A 306 9.10 19.82 -22.71
C ALA A 306 8.45 20.52 -21.50
N LEU A 307 9.24 20.92 -20.50
CA LEU A 307 8.77 21.67 -19.35
C LEU A 307 8.52 23.14 -19.74
N GLY A 308 7.27 23.57 -19.63
CA GLY A 308 6.84 24.96 -19.69
C GLY A 308 6.84 25.62 -18.31
N ASN A 309 5.94 26.58 -18.09
CA ASN A 309 5.71 27.23 -16.78
C ASN A 309 5.24 26.21 -15.73
N GLU A 310 6.16 25.39 -15.20
CA GLU A 310 5.93 24.27 -14.27
C GLU A 310 5.12 23.09 -14.83
N GLU A 311 4.50 23.23 -15.99
CA GLU A 311 3.77 22.16 -16.66
C GLU A 311 4.64 21.37 -17.64
N LEU A 312 4.57 20.04 -17.53
CA LEU A 312 5.24 19.09 -18.39
C LEU A 312 4.18 18.24 -19.13
N GLU A 313 4.09 18.41 -20.45
CA GLU A 313 3.24 17.57 -21.28
C GLU A 313 3.97 16.27 -21.64
N ILE A 314 3.38 15.13 -21.26
CA ILE A 314 3.87 13.79 -21.63
C ILE A 314 2.85 13.06 -22.51
N LYS A 315 3.35 12.23 -23.43
CA LYS A 315 2.53 11.37 -24.29
C LYS A 315 3.14 9.96 -24.38
N PRO A 316 3.07 9.16 -23.31
CA PRO A 316 3.71 7.86 -23.29
C PRO A 316 3.01 6.88 -24.25
N THR A 317 3.80 6.10 -24.98
CA THR A 317 3.30 5.14 -25.99
C THR A 317 3.51 3.68 -25.59
N LYS A 318 4.26 3.43 -24.52
CA LYS A 318 4.54 2.09 -24.01
C LYS A 318 3.60 1.79 -22.85
N LEU A 319 3.17 0.53 -22.73
CA LEU A 319 2.34 0.08 -21.61
C LEU A 319 3.22 -0.29 -20.42
N GLY A 320 2.65 -0.22 -19.23
CA GLY A 320 3.31 -0.60 -17.98
C GLY A 320 3.76 0.59 -17.15
N GLU A 321 4.57 0.30 -16.14
CA GLU A 321 5.08 1.30 -15.20
C GLU A 321 6.04 2.27 -15.90
N HIS A 322 5.92 3.54 -15.53
CA HIS A 322 6.82 4.61 -15.93
C HIS A 322 7.31 5.34 -14.69
N GLU A 323 8.59 5.75 -14.72
CA GLU A 323 9.21 6.60 -13.72
C GLU A 323 9.46 7.98 -14.35
N LEU A 324 9.05 9.03 -13.66
CA LEU A 324 9.50 10.39 -13.93
C LEU A 324 10.53 10.76 -12.87
N LEU A 325 11.81 10.80 -13.26
CA LEU A 325 12.90 11.22 -12.39
C LEU A 325 13.23 12.70 -12.63
N VAL A 326 13.13 13.51 -11.59
CA VAL A 326 13.47 14.94 -11.59
C VAL A 326 14.78 15.12 -10.83
N ARG A 327 15.79 15.66 -11.51
CA ARG A 327 17.10 16.00 -10.92
C ARG A 327 17.20 17.50 -10.77
N LEU A 328 17.61 17.94 -9.59
CA LEU A 328 17.81 19.35 -9.27
C LEU A 328 19.27 19.77 -9.48
N GLN A 329 19.53 21.08 -9.52
CA GLN A 329 20.89 21.61 -9.67
C GLN A 329 21.79 21.26 -8.47
N SER A 330 21.20 21.16 -7.28
CA SER A 330 21.90 20.65 -6.08
C SER A 330 22.39 19.20 -6.19
N GLY A 331 21.92 18.45 -7.19
CA GLY A 331 22.18 17.01 -7.32
C GLY A 331 21.16 16.13 -6.60
N LYS A 332 20.23 16.71 -5.84
CA LYS A 332 19.10 15.97 -5.26
C LYS A 332 18.16 15.46 -6.36
N GLU A 333 17.54 14.31 -6.11
CA GLU A 333 16.60 13.69 -7.04
C GLU A 333 15.25 13.42 -6.38
N ASP A 334 14.17 13.77 -7.08
CA ASP A 334 12.81 13.33 -6.77
C ASP A 334 12.26 12.42 -7.86
N ARG A 335 11.29 11.56 -7.53
CA ARG A 335 10.63 10.70 -8.52
C ARG A 335 9.16 10.49 -8.23
N VAL A 336 8.41 10.24 -9.30
CA VAL A 336 7.05 9.71 -9.24
C VAL A 336 6.91 8.52 -10.19
N VAL A 337 6.05 7.57 -9.80
CA VAL A 337 5.78 6.35 -10.56
C VAL A 337 4.30 6.33 -10.93
N PHE A 338 4.01 6.08 -12.21
CA PHE A 338 2.64 5.99 -12.71
C PHE A 338 2.50 4.88 -13.75
N ASN A 339 1.27 4.44 -13.96
CA ASN A 339 0.98 3.36 -14.90
C ASN A 339 0.45 3.91 -16.23
N VAL A 340 1.01 3.42 -17.33
CA VAL A 340 0.47 3.66 -18.67
C VAL A 340 -0.32 2.44 -19.11
N MET A 341 -1.62 2.62 -19.29
CA MET A 341 -2.55 1.53 -19.55
C MET A 341 -3.20 1.66 -20.92
N ALA A 342 -3.64 0.54 -21.48
CA ALA A 342 -4.52 0.57 -22.65
C ALA A 342 -5.85 1.24 -22.25
N PRO A 343 -6.63 1.78 -23.20
CA PRO A 343 -7.93 2.36 -22.90
C PRO A 343 -8.79 1.40 -22.06
N VAL A 344 -9.38 1.91 -20.98
CA VAL A 344 -10.12 1.09 -19.99
C VAL A 344 -11.17 0.20 -20.65
N ARG A 345 -11.87 0.71 -21.68
CA ARG A 345 -12.83 -0.08 -22.48
C ARG A 345 -12.20 -1.35 -23.06
N ARG A 346 -11.01 -1.25 -23.64
CA ARG A 346 -10.29 -2.40 -24.23
C ARG A 346 -9.89 -3.39 -23.14
N LEU A 347 -9.41 -2.91 -22.00
CA LEU A 347 -9.04 -3.75 -20.86
C LEU A 347 -10.24 -4.56 -20.34
N ILE A 348 -11.38 -3.89 -20.14
CA ILE A 348 -12.62 -4.55 -19.69
C ILE A 348 -13.08 -5.59 -20.71
N GLN A 349 -13.09 -5.26 -22.00
CA GLN A 349 -13.50 -6.19 -23.06
C GLN A 349 -12.59 -7.41 -23.13
N GLN A 350 -11.27 -7.21 -23.06
CA GLN A 350 -10.30 -8.31 -23.03
C GLN A 350 -10.49 -9.20 -21.80
N ARG A 351 -10.74 -8.61 -20.62
CA ARG A 351 -10.98 -9.37 -19.39
C ARG A 351 -12.29 -10.17 -19.47
N VAL A 352 -13.36 -9.58 -19.98
CA VAL A 352 -14.65 -10.26 -20.15
C VAL A 352 -14.56 -11.40 -21.16
N GLN A 353 -13.86 -11.19 -22.28
CA GLN A 353 -13.60 -12.26 -23.24
C GLN A 353 -12.83 -13.41 -22.58
N TRP A 354 -11.73 -13.10 -21.88
CA TRP A 354 -10.92 -14.12 -21.21
C TRP A 354 -11.72 -14.91 -20.18
N LEU A 355 -12.54 -14.25 -19.35
CA LEU A 355 -13.40 -14.92 -18.36
C LEU A 355 -14.39 -15.88 -19.04
N SER A 356 -14.99 -15.45 -20.15
CA SER A 356 -15.97 -16.24 -20.90
C SER A 356 -15.32 -17.44 -21.61
N GLU A 357 -14.08 -17.31 -22.06
CA GLU A 357 -13.34 -18.37 -22.75
C GLU A 357 -12.65 -19.37 -21.81
N HIS A 358 -12.20 -18.91 -20.63
CA HIS A 358 -11.29 -19.69 -19.78
C HIS A 358 -11.83 -19.96 -18.38
N SER A 359 -12.78 -19.15 -17.88
CA SER A 359 -13.33 -19.36 -16.54
C SER A 359 -14.69 -20.06 -16.55
N PHE A 360 -15.48 -19.96 -17.60
CA PHE A 360 -16.75 -20.69 -17.68
C PHE A 360 -16.52 -22.18 -17.93
N GLU A 361 -16.93 -23.02 -16.99
CA GLU A 361 -16.66 -24.46 -17.02
C GLU A 361 -17.62 -25.27 -17.91
N GLY A 362 -18.76 -24.68 -18.27
CA GLY A 362 -19.79 -25.37 -19.06
C GLY A 362 -20.39 -26.60 -18.34
N PRO A 363 -21.24 -27.38 -19.03
CA PRO A 363 -21.98 -28.50 -18.42
C PRO A 363 -21.09 -29.67 -17.97
N SER A 364 -19.93 -29.85 -18.59
CA SER A 364 -19.02 -30.99 -18.36
C SER A 364 -17.81 -30.64 -17.49
N GLY A 365 -17.80 -29.46 -16.88
CA GLY A 365 -16.73 -29.02 -15.98
C GLY A 365 -16.73 -29.75 -14.64
N ASN A 366 -15.71 -29.47 -13.83
CA ASN A 366 -15.57 -30.04 -12.49
C ASN A 366 -16.67 -29.50 -11.57
N ASP A 367 -16.96 -28.21 -11.71
CA ASP A 367 -18.14 -27.54 -11.16
C ASP A 367 -19.03 -27.09 -12.34
N PRO A 368 -20.01 -27.91 -12.77
CA PRO A 368 -20.83 -27.61 -13.94
C PRO A 368 -21.45 -26.21 -13.90
N TYR A 369 -21.27 -25.47 -15.00
CA TYR A 369 -21.73 -24.10 -15.22
C TYR A 369 -21.11 -23.04 -14.29
N ALA A 370 -20.11 -23.38 -13.49
CA ALA A 370 -19.41 -22.39 -12.67
C ALA A 370 -18.54 -21.47 -13.52
N PHE A 371 -18.32 -20.25 -13.02
CA PHE A 371 -17.15 -19.47 -13.39
C PHE A 371 -16.04 -19.78 -12.37
N GLY A 372 -15.08 -20.60 -12.79
CA GLY A 372 -13.96 -21.05 -11.98
C GLY A 372 -13.14 -19.89 -11.38
N PRO A 373 -12.47 -20.11 -10.24
CA PRO A 373 -11.62 -19.11 -9.62
C PRO A 373 -10.49 -18.67 -10.54
N VAL A 374 -10.11 -17.39 -10.48
CA VAL A 374 -8.84 -16.92 -11.07
C VAL A 374 -7.72 -17.02 -10.03
N SER A 375 -8.08 -16.96 -8.75
CA SER A 375 -7.21 -17.16 -7.60
C SER A 375 -7.96 -17.94 -6.51
N ASN A 376 -7.21 -18.50 -5.57
CA ASN A 376 -7.74 -19.30 -4.46
C ASN A 376 -8.58 -18.49 -3.44
N GLN A 377 -8.71 -17.16 -3.61
CA GLN A 377 -9.38 -16.28 -2.65
C GLN A 377 -10.89 -16.07 -2.90
N GLY A 378 -11.50 -16.87 -3.77
CA GLY A 378 -12.96 -16.98 -3.87
C GLY A 378 -13.64 -15.75 -4.51
N GLU A 379 -13.69 -15.71 -5.85
CA GLU A 379 -14.44 -14.67 -6.56
C GLU A 379 -15.24 -15.28 -7.72
N SER A 380 -16.48 -15.68 -7.49
CA SER A 380 -17.37 -16.14 -8.57
C SER A 380 -18.29 -15.00 -9.05
N LEU A 381 -19.06 -14.38 -8.16
CA LEU A 381 -20.18 -13.49 -8.55
C LEU A 381 -19.77 -12.12 -9.14
N GLY A 382 -18.64 -11.57 -8.73
CA GLY A 382 -18.12 -10.32 -9.28
C GLY A 382 -17.84 -10.40 -10.79
N LYS A 383 -17.38 -11.57 -11.26
CA LYS A 383 -17.11 -11.84 -12.68
C LYS A 383 -18.39 -11.82 -13.51
N LEU A 384 -19.44 -12.47 -13.03
CA LEU A 384 -20.75 -12.51 -13.69
C LEU A 384 -21.28 -11.07 -13.84
N SER A 385 -21.22 -10.28 -12.77
CA SER A 385 -21.61 -8.87 -12.81
C SER A 385 -20.77 -8.05 -13.80
N LEU A 386 -19.45 -8.24 -13.84
CA LEU A 386 -18.56 -7.57 -14.79
C LEU A 386 -18.93 -7.88 -16.25
N ILE A 387 -19.16 -9.16 -16.56
CA ILE A 387 -19.55 -9.62 -17.90
C ILE A 387 -20.87 -8.96 -18.32
N LEU A 388 -21.89 -8.97 -17.45
CA LEU A 388 -23.19 -8.35 -17.75
C LEU A 388 -23.07 -6.83 -17.89
N MET A 389 -22.31 -6.15 -17.02
CA MET A 389 -22.08 -4.69 -17.14
C MET A 389 -21.43 -4.31 -18.45
N SER A 390 -20.35 -5.00 -18.81
CA SER A 390 -19.62 -4.74 -20.05
C SER A 390 -20.54 -4.85 -21.26
N ASN A 391 -21.38 -5.89 -21.28
CA ASN A 391 -22.31 -6.15 -22.37
C ASN A 391 -23.52 -5.20 -22.41
N LEU A 392 -23.94 -4.63 -21.28
CA LEU A 392 -24.94 -3.54 -21.25
C LEU A 392 -24.36 -2.23 -21.79
N LEU A 393 -23.11 -1.91 -21.43
CA LEU A 393 -22.47 -0.63 -21.75
C LEU A 393 -21.88 -0.59 -23.16
N SER A 394 -21.30 -1.70 -23.62
CA SER A 394 -20.60 -1.79 -24.90
C SER A 394 -20.73 -3.19 -25.50
N PRO A 395 -21.90 -3.52 -26.09
CA PRO A 395 -22.08 -4.79 -26.79
C PRO A 395 -21.02 -5.05 -27.86
N THR A 396 -20.74 -6.31 -28.10
CA THR A 396 -19.83 -6.87 -29.11
C THR A 396 -20.51 -8.05 -29.79
N GLU A 397 -19.89 -8.61 -30.83
CA GLU A 397 -20.39 -9.83 -31.47
C GLU A 397 -20.50 -11.03 -30.51
N ASN A 398 -19.66 -11.08 -29.48
CA ASN A 398 -19.66 -12.15 -28.48
C ASN A 398 -20.70 -11.97 -27.38
N SER A 399 -21.37 -10.81 -27.29
CA SER A 399 -22.23 -10.46 -26.16
C SER A 399 -23.30 -11.50 -25.87
N LYS A 400 -24.00 -11.98 -26.90
CA LYS A 400 -25.08 -12.95 -26.74
C LYS A 400 -24.60 -14.26 -26.12
N ARG A 401 -23.42 -14.76 -26.53
CA ARG A 401 -22.78 -15.94 -25.94
C ARG A 401 -22.44 -15.69 -24.46
N GLN A 402 -21.71 -14.61 -24.20
CA GLN A 402 -21.24 -14.27 -22.85
C GLN A 402 -22.41 -14.08 -21.85
N ILE A 403 -23.49 -13.43 -22.27
CA ILE A 403 -24.69 -13.24 -21.44
C ILE A 403 -25.34 -14.58 -21.11
N ARG A 404 -25.42 -15.50 -22.08
CA ARG A 404 -26.01 -16.83 -21.90
C ARG A 404 -25.15 -17.75 -21.05
N GLU A 405 -23.83 -17.61 -21.08
CA GLU A 405 -22.93 -18.32 -20.16
C GLU A 405 -23.17 -17.87 -18.72
N VAL A 406 -23.29 -16.55 -18.50
CA VAL A 406 -23.68 -16.00 -17.18
C VAL A 406 -25.07 -16.46 -16.77
N GLU A 407 -26.03 -16.49 -17.69
CA GLU A 407 -27.38 -16.97 -17.44
C GLU A 407 -27.38 -18.45 -17.00
N GLN A 408 -26.65 -19.31 -17.71
CA GLN A 408 -26.48 -20.71 -17.34
C GLN A 408 -25.85 -20.86 -15.95
N SER A 409 -24.82 -20.06 -15.65
CA SER A 409 -24.21 -20.06 -14.32
C SER A 409 -25.19 -19.61 -13.24
N ALA A 410 -25.95 -18.55 -13.49
CA ALA A 410 -26.91 -18.00 -12.55
C ALA A 410 -28.05 -18.98 -12.23
N VAL A 411 -28.52 -19.72 -13.23
CA VAL A 411 -29.65 -20.67 -13.11
C VAL A 411 -29.20 -22.02 -12.56
N HIS A 412 -28.12 -22.59 -13.10
CA HIS A 412 -27.72 -23.97 -12.80
C HIS A 412 -26.72 -24.07 -11.66
N TYR A 413 -25.86 -23.06 -11.47
CA TYR A 413 -24.82 -23.08 -10.44
C TYR A 413 -25.18 -22.20 -9.24
N VAL A 414 -25.27 -20.88 -9.43
CA VAL A 414 -25.45 -19.92 -8.32
C VAL A 414 -26.73 -20.21 -7.54
N ARG A 415 -27.85 -20.42 -8.24
CA ARG A 415 -29.13 -20.70 -7.60
C ARG A 415 -29.06 -21.94 -6.70
N ASN A 416 -28.41 -23.01 -7.15
CA ASN A 416 -28.38 -24.27 -6.42
C ASN A 416 -27.28 -24.34 -5.36
N LYS A 417 -26.22 -23.54 -5.51
CA LYS A 417 -25.12 -23.47 -4.55
C LYS A 417 -25.50 -22.64 -3.31
N TRP A 418 -26.14 -21.48 -3.49
CA TRP A 418 -26.46 -20.58 -2.37
C TRP A 418 -27.84 -20.80 -1.76
N PHE A 419 -28.71 -21.58 -2.40
CA PHE A 419 -30.08 -21.80 -1.93
C PHE A 419 -30.46 -23.28 -1.99
N ILE A 420 -31.10 -23.76 -0.93
CA ILE A 420 -31.52 -25.16 -0.82
C ILE A 420 -32.51 -25.47 -1.95
N ASN A 421 -32.12 -26.35 -2.87
CA ASN A 421 -32.88 -26.70 -4.08
C ASN A 421 -33.31 -25.48 -4.91
N GLY A 422 -32.56 -24.38 -4.84
CA GLY A 422 -32.87 -23.15 -5.55
C GLY A 422 -34.04 -22.33 -5.00
N ASP A 423 -34.46 -22.55 -3.76
CA ASP A 423 -35.47 -21.73 -3.06
C ASP A 423 -34.83 -20.49 -2.43
N PHE A 424 -35.06 -19.31 -3.01
CA PHE A 424 -34.50 -18.03 -2.53
C PHE A 424 -34.91 -17.64 -1.11
N LYS A 425 -35.84 -18.35 -0.46
CA LYS A 425 -36.19 -18.15 0.95
C LYS A 425 -35.36 -19.01 1.91
N ARG A 426 -34.55 -19.93 1.38
CA ARG A 426 -33.82 -20.95 2.14
C ARG A 426 -32.33 -20.92 1.79
N PRO A 427 -31.54 -20.07 2.45
CA PRO A 427 -30.11 -19.99 2.20
C PRO A 427 -29.38 -21.29 2.60
N MET A 428 -28.34 -21.64 1.86
CA MET A 428 -27.46 -22.77 2.16
C MET A 428 -26.30 -22.30 3.05
N PRO A 429 -25.99 -22.97 4.18
CA PRO A 429 -24.76 -22.71 4.93
C PRO A 429 -23.55 -23.19 4.13
N LEU A 430 -22.69 -22.25 3.73
CA LEU A 430 -21.55 -22.51 2.83
C LEU A 430 -20.20 -22.51 3.55
N TYR A 431 -20.14 -21.98 4.77
CA TYR A 431 -18.93 -21.80 5.54
C TYR A 431 -19.03 -22.53 6.89
N GLY A 432 -19.28 -23.84 6.83
CA GLY A 432 -19.60 -24.63 8.02
C GLY A 432 -21.09 -24.48 8.36
N ASP A 433 -21.40 -23.82 9.46
CA ASP A 433 -22.76 -23.63 9.96
C ASP A 433 -23.38 -22.28 9.55
N PHE A 434 -22.65 -21.43 8.82
CA PHE A 434 -23.13 -20.11 8.41
C PHE A 434 -23.01 -19.84 6.90
N TYR A 435 -23.70 -18.78 6.47
CA TYR A 435 -23.56 -18.12 5.18
C TYR A 435 -23.38 -16.62 5.40
N ARG A 436 -22.74 -15.92 4.46
CA ARG A 436 -22.57 -14.47 4.58
C ARG A 436 -23.77 -13.78 3.97
N VAL A 437 -24.49 -13.03 4.81
CA VAL A 437 -25.66 -12.24 4.38
C VAL A 437 -25.32 -11.26 3.25
N MET A 438 -24.09 -10.71 3.24
CA MET A 438 -23.61 -9.81 2.18
C MET A 438 -23.53 -10.48 0.79
N ASP A 439 -23.33 -11.81 0.71
CA ASP A 439 -23.26 -12.50 -0.59
C ASP A 439 -24.58 -12.37 -1.36
N PHE A 440 -25.72 -12.26 -0.67
CA PHE A 440 -27.04 -12.09 -1.29
C PHE A 440 -27.19 -10.76 -2.04
N GLU A 441 -26.46 -9.71 -1.65
CA GLU A 441 -26.45 -8.45 -2.41
C GLU A 441 -25.84 -8.66 -3.80
N TYR A 442 -24.72 -9.38 -3.87
CA TYR A 442 -24.06 -9.69 -5.14
C TYR A 442 -24.90 -10.63 -6.01
N ILE A 443 -25.56 -11.64 -5.42
CA ILE A 443 -26.45 -12.55 -6.15
C ILE A 443 -27.67 -11.81 -6.71
N GLY A 444 -28.34 -11.01 -5.87
CA GLY A 444 -29.48 -10.20 -6.30
C GLY A 444 -29.10 -9.26 -7.44
N HIS A 445 -27.89 -8.69 -7.40
CA HIS A 445 -27.39 -7.84 -8.46
C HIS A 445 -27.18 -8.58 -9.78
N VAL A 446 -26.68 -9.83 -9.77
CA VAL A 446 -26.55 -10.65 -10.99
C VAL A 446 -27.91 -10.87 -11.64
N TYR A 447 -28.93 -11.29 -10.88
CA TYR A 447 -30.28 -11.47 -11.43
C TYR A 447 -30.91 -10.16 -11.91
N TYR A 448 -30.73 -9.07 -11.16
CA TYR A 448 -31.20 -7.75 -11.59
C TYR A 448 -30.54 -7.31 -12.91
N ARG A 449 -29.25 -7.59 -13.11
CA ARG A 449 -28.57 -7.28 -14.38
C ARG A 449 -29.08 -8.16 -15.53
N LEU A 450 -29.33 -9.45 -15.30
CA LEU A 450 -29.94 -10.34 -16.28
C LEU A 450 -31.32 -9.80 -16.72
N SER A 451 -32.09 -9.23 -15.78
CA SER A 451 -33.38 -8.61 -16.06
C SER A 451 -33.32 -7.35 -16.94
N LYS A 452 -32.12 -6.85 -17.28
CA LYS A 452 -31.92 -5.67 -18.15
C LYS A 452 -31.71 -6.03 -19.61
N PHE A 453 -31.56 -7.31 -19.94
CA PHE A 453 -31.44 -7.77 -21.32
C PHE A 453 -32.82 -8.13 -21.88
N SER A 454 -32.95 -8.11 -23.20
CA SER A 454 -34.17 -8.54 -23.88
C SER A 454 -34.32 -10.07 -23.85
N ASP A 455 -35.56 -10.54 -23.93
CA ASP A 455 -35.85 -11.98 -23.97
C ASP A 455 -35.24 -12.67 -25.21
N ASP A 456 -34.99 -11.94 -26.30
CA ASP A 456 -34.27 -12.46 -27.49
C ASP A 456 -32.78 -12.75 -27.24
N THR A 457 -32.22 -12.10 -26.22
CA THR A 457 -30.81 -12.26 -25.81
C THR A 457 -30.68 -13.41 -24.82
N LEU A 458 -31.61 -13.49 -23.86
CA LEU A 458 -31.71 -14.56 -22.88
C LEU A 458 -32.09 -15.90 -23.55
N GLN A 459 -31.96 -17.00 -22.81
CA GLN A 459 -32.23 -18.36 -23.30
C GLN A 459 -33.02 -19.22 -22.33
N LEU A 460 -32.86 -19.02 -21.02
CA LEU A 460 -33.42 -19.91 -19.99
C LEU A 460 -34.70 -19.34 -19.35
N ASN A 461 -34.71 -18.04 -19.03
CA ASN A 461 -35.87 -17.39 -18.43
C ASN A 461 -36.07 -15.97 -19.01
N SER A 462 -37.26 -15.40 -18.80
CA SER A 462 -37.55 -14.03 -19.21
C SER A 462 -36.85 -13.02 -18.31
N ALA A 463 -36.66 -11.80 -18.83
CA ALA A 463 -36.17 -10.67 -18.05
C ALA A 463 -37.04 -10.41 -16.81
N THR A 464 -38.36 -10.56 -16.96
CA THR A 464 -39.32 -10.40 -15.85
C THR A 464 -39.10 -11.43 -14.75
N GLU A 465 -38.82 -12.68 -15.10
CA GLU A 465 -38.54 -13.73 -14.10
C GLU A 465 -37.27 -13.41 -13.30
N TYR A 466 -36.20 -12.98 -13.97
CA TYR A 466 -34.96 -12.57 -13.28
C TYR A 466 -35.16 -11.36 -12.37
N LEU A 467 -36.05 -10.43 -12.72
CA LEU A 467 -36.40 -9.31 -11.83
C LEU A 467 -37.09 -9.81 -10.55
N HIS A 468 -38.00 -10.78 -10.66
CA HIS A 468 -38.63 -11.40 -9.50
C HIS A 468 -37.62 -12.14 -8.62
N TRP A 469 -36.67 -12.86 -9.22
CA TRP A 469 -35.60 -13.54 -8.48
C TRP A 469 -34.71 -12.55 -7.74
N ALA A 470 -34.33 -11.45 -8.39
CA ALA A 470 -33.56 -10.38 -7.75
C ALA A 470 -34.31 -9.81 -6.52
N ALA A 471 -35.62 -9.55 -6.66
CA ALA A 471 -36.46 -9.08 -5.57
C ALA A 471 -36.59 -10.11 -4.43
N ALA A 472 -36.70 -11.41 -4.75
CA ALA A 472 -36.78 -12.48 -3.76
C ALA A 472 -35.48 -12.60 -2.95
N VAL A 473 -34.32 -12.54 -3.61
CA VAL A 473 -33.00 -12.55 -2.95
C VAL A 473 -32.80 -11.30 -2.10
N PHE A 474 -33.24 -10.13 -2.58
CA PHE A 474 -33.19 -8.89 -1.79
C PHE A 474 -34.08 -8.98 -0.54
N ASN A 475 -35.29 -9.56 -0.67
CA ASN A 475 -36.17 -9.78 0.48
C ASN A 475 -35.54 -10.73 1.51
N LEU A 476 -34.85 -11.79 1.08
CA LEU A 476 -34.05 -12.62 1.99
C LEU A 476 -33.01 -11.77 2.71
N ARG A 477 -32.20 -11.00 1.95
CA ARG A 477 -31.09 -10.17 2.48
C ARG A 477 -31.50 -9.24 3.62
N VAL A 478 -32.70 -8.65 3.55
CA VAL A 478 -33.15 -7.62 4.51
C VAL A 478 -34.12 -8.15 5.57
N ASN A 479 -34.50 -9.43 5.52
CA ASN A 479 -35.51 -10.00 6.41
C ASN A 479 -34.90 -11.03 7.38
N PRO A 480 -34.65 -10.64 8.65
CA PRO A 480 -34.13 -11.53 9.69
C PRO A 480 -34.93 -12.82 9.88
N SER A 481 -36.24 -12.81 9.61
CA SER A 481 -37.08 -14.00 9.80
C SER A 481 -36.78 -15.14 8.82
N LEU A 482 -36.11 -14.84 7.71
CA LEU A 482 -35.70 -15.80 6.68
C LEU A 482 -34.29 -16.37 6.92
N HIS A 483 -33.61 -15.93 7.98
CA HIS A 483 -32.24 -16.35 8.32
C HIS A 483 -32.17 -17.44 9.41
N LYS A 484 -33.16 -18.34 9.44
CA LYS A 484 -33.31 -19.37 10.48
C LYS A 484 -32.61 -20.67 10.16
#